data_AF-A0AA82N4B5-F1
#
_entry.id   AF-A0AA82N4B5-F1
#
_cell.length_a   1.000
_cell.length_b   1.000
_cell.length_c   1.000
_cell.angle_alpha   90.00
_cell.angle_beta   90.00
_cell.angle_gamma   90.00
#
_symmetry.space_group_name_H-M   'P 1'
#
loop_
_entity.id
_entity.type
_entity.pdbx_description
1 polymer ?
#
loop_
_entity_poly.entity_id
_entity_poly.type
_entity_poly.pdbx_seq_one_letter_code
_entity_poly.pdbx_strand_id
1 'polypeptide(L)'
;MIINLLIRTVFIFTICNIVHSTSFCGSPPSVKLDHTIPLHPDNVERRDTAPRSLKFYTHFTPNFYQLPDYHKLLKFAEYAIKFWEEALTVKKPGSGKQLAKRYCESGYYYQVHGNNSIYCRQSNCQRDVMCGRARIPDEYVGECYQEHNNRLYRYYNNGSGIPSAGYVLLVDAINTKTCSGSTVAHASSCLMHEETDRPILGYVNVCPGKMKTEYPEDRNARGIFLHEIGHALGFSSSSFPFMRFPNGTARTPRDATHKPIYKDQHGRYLPSNDTIRKITRTWKSAAGWFRKDFYSFVTPKIKAAAKKHFRCANLNGADLENQHQTGEIGSHWEGRLYSNEIMAGRIQVDYSVSRVTLSFFEDSGWYNVNYKKAMKWFYGRNLGCNFVMKSCFEYAEIQRHQ
;
A
#
# COMPACT_ATOMS: atom_id res chain seq x y z
N MET A 1 -29.22 -53.11 3.36
CA MET A 1 -29.37 -51.70 3.79
C MET A 1 -28.11 -51.12 4.45
N ILE A 2 -27.23 -51.92 5.04
CA ILE A 2 -26.02 -51.43 5.77
C ILE A 2 -24.89 -50.98 4.84
N ILE A 3 -24.75 -51.55 3.64
CA ILE A 3 -23.68 -51.20 2.68
C ILE A 3 -23.84 -49.79 2.10
N ASN A 4 -25.07 -49.30 1.94
CA ASN A 4 -25.33 -47.94 1.42
C ASN A 4 -25.04 -46.83 2.45
N LEU A 5 -25.00 -47.15 3.75
CA LEU A 5 -24.70 -46.15 4.78
C LEU A 5 -23.20 -45.87 4.86
N LEU A 6 -22.37 -46.91 4.74
CA LEU A 6 -20.89 -46.79 4.76
C LEU A 6 -20.34 -46.05 3.53
N ILE A 7 -20.93 -46.22 2.35
CA ILE A 7 -20.50 -45.48 1.16
C ILE A 7 -20.82 -43.98 1.27
N ARG A 8 -21.94 -43.61 1.94
CA ARG A 8 -22.27 -42.19 2.16
C ARG A 8 -21.39 -41.53 3.22
N THR A 9 -20.99 -42.23 4.28
CA THR A 9 -20.06 -41.64 5.27
C THR A 9 -18.64 -41.50 4.72
N VAL A 10 -18.16 -42.42 3.88
CA VAL A 10 -16.84 -42.29 3.26
C VAL A 10 -16.81 -41.18 2.21
N PHE A 11 -17.89 -40.97 1.43
CA PHE A 11 -17.94 -39.86 0.47
C PHE A 11 -18.10 -38.48 1.13
N ILE A 12 -18.74 -38.38 2.29
CA ILE A 12 -18.88 -37.09 3.00
C ILE A 12 -17.55 -36.66 3.66
N PHE A 13 -16.70 -37.60 4.09
CA PHE A 13 -15.38 -37.24 4.63
C PHE A 13 -14.30 -36.95 3.58
N THR A 14 -14.49 -37.34 2.31
CA THR A 14 -13.41 -37.20 1.31
C THR A 14 -13.51 -35.93 0.43
N ILE A 15 -14.57 -35.12 0.50
CA ILE A 15 -14.70 -33.93 -0.37
C ILE A 15 -15.19 -32.70 0.40
N CYS A 16 -14.43 -32.25 1.37
CA CYS A 16 -14.22 -30.82 1.65
C CYS A 16 -13.20 -30.70 2.79
N ASN A 17 -11.96 -31.10 2.54
CA ASN A 17 -10.86 -30.43 3.23
C ASN A 17 -10.88 -29.00 2.70
N ILE A 18 -11.74 -28.15 3.28
CA ILE A 18 -11.73 -26.71 3.04
C ILE A 18 -10.34 -26.30 3.47
N VAL A 19 -9.47 -26.05 2.50
CA VAL A 19 -8.10 -25.65 2.77
C VAL A 19 -8.16 -24.24 3.32
N HIS A 20 -8.31 -24.13 4.64
CA HIS A 20 -8.25 -22.88 5.37
C HIS A 20 -6.80 -22.46 5.54
N SER A 21 -6.10 -22.21 4.43
CA SER A 21 -4.86 -21.47 4.54
C SER A 21 -5.15 -19.98 4.46
N THR A 22 -4.77 -19.27 5.52
CA THR A 22 -4.85 -17.82 5.59
C THR A 22 -3.59 -17.27 6.21
N SER A 23 -3.09 -16.19 5.65
CA SER A 23 -1.90 -15.49 6.14
C SER A 23 -2.26 -14.07 6.58
N PHE A 24 -1.59 -13.59 7.62
CA PHE A 24 -1.73 -12.21 8.08
C PHE A 24 -0.57 -11.37 7.56
N CYS A 25 -0.90 -10.24 6.97
CA CYS A 25 0.08 -9.25 6.54
C CYS A 25 0.19 -8.17 7.62
N GLY A 26 1.42 -7.70 7.86
CA GLY A 26 1.66 -6.67 8.86
C GLY A 26 1.24 -5.31 8.30
N SER A 27 0.47 -4.54 9.08
CA SER A 27 0.15 -3.17 8.67
C SER A 27 1.45 -2.40 8.37
N PRO A 28 1.48 -1.59 7.29
CA PRO A 28 2.61 -0.72 7.00
C PRO A 28 2.99 0.11 8.23
N PRO A 29 4.28 0.22 8.58
CA PRO A 29 4.69 1.04 9.71
C PRO A 29 4.27 2.50 9.50
N SER A 30 3.96 3.19 10.58
CA SER A 30 3.73 4.65 10.54
C SER A 30 5.02 5.36 10.12
N VAL A 31 5.13 5.70 8.84
CA VAL A 31 6.27 6.42 8.26
C VAL A 31 5.88 7.85 7.92
N LYS A 32 6.77 8.80 8.20
CA LYS A 32 6.65 10.18 7.68
C LYS A 32 7.21 10.20 6.27
N LEU A 33 6.32 10.15 5.28
CA LEU A 33 6.71 10.16 3.87
C LEU A 33 7.36 11.48 3.49
N ASP A 34 8.44 11.38 2.73
CA ASP A 34 9.13 12.52 2.17
C ASP A 34 9.13 12.51 0.64
N HIS A 35 9.50 13.64 0.04
CA HIS A 35 9.55 13.80 -1.40
C HIS A 35 10.96 13.64 -1.94
N THR A 36 11.07 13.10 -3.15
CA THR A 36 12.28 13.16 -3.96
C THR A 36 12.62 14.59 -4.38
N ILE A 37 13.81 14.76 -4.97
CA ILE A 37 14.18 15.96 -5.71
C ILE A 37 14.21 15.66 -7.21
N PRO A 38 13.88 16.64 -8.06
CA PRO A 38 13.92 16.48 -9.50
C PRO A 38 15.39 16.53 -9.95
N LEU A 39 15.81 15.54 -10.72
CA LEU A 39 17.05 15.60 -11.47
C LEU A 39 16.83 16.57 -12.63
N HIS A 40 17.25 17.82 -12.47
CA HIS A 40 17.22 18.81 -13.54
C HIS A 40 18.22 18.39 -14.63
N PRO A 41 17.79 18.00 -15.83
CA PRO A 41 18.72 17.91 -16.94
C PRO A 41 18.97 19.34 -17.46
N ASP A 42 20.19 19.61 -17.95
CA ASP A 42 20.45 20.79 -18.79
C ASP A 42 19.50 20.85 -20.02
N ASN A 43 18.81 19.75 -20.34
CA ASN A 43 17.86 19.64 -21.43
C ASN A 43 16.52 19.04 -20.98
N VAL A 44 15.60 19.91 -20.60
CA VAL A 44 14.15 19.88 -20.82
C VAL A 44 13.56 18.53 -21.29
N GLU A 45 13.41 17.54 -20.40
CA GLU A 45 12.22 16.67 -20.49
C GLU A 45 11.02 17.57 -20.20
N ARG A 46 10.50 18.21 -21.26
CA ARG A 46 9.28 19.04 -21.21
C ARG A 46 8.24 18.27 -20.42
N ARG A 47 7.61 18.91 -19.43
CA ARG A 47 6.53 18.34 -18.57
C ARG A 47 5.75 17.26 -19.34
N ASP A 48 6.17 16.01 -19.18
CA ASP A 48 5.54 14.88 -19.86
C ASP A 48 4.25 14.62 -19.08
N THR A 49 3.19 15.28 -19.53
CA THR A 49 1.87 15.22 -18.90
C THR A 49 1.02 14.09 -19.43
N ALA A 50 1.48 13.39 -20.47
CA ALA A 50 0.76 12.28 -21.04
C ALA A 50 0.79 11.10 -20.06
N PRO A 51 -0.34 10.41 -19.84
CA PRO A 51 -0.36 9.20 -19.04
C PRO A 51 0.57 8.13 -19.62
N ARG A 52 1.32 7.43 -18.77
CA ARG A 52 2.26 6.37 -19.17
C ARG A 52 2.07 5.13 -18.32
N SER A 53 2.19 3.95 -18.91
CA SER A 53 2.08 2.68 -18.17
C SER A 53 3.09 2.65 -17.03
N LEU A 54 2.64 2.20 -15.85
CA LEU A 54 3.52 1.98 -14.71
C LEU A 54 4.59 0.95 -15.10
N LYS A 55 5.84 1.23 -14.74
CA LYS A 55 6.95 0.28 -14.89
C LYS A 55 7.72 0.13 -13.59
N PHE A 56 7.85 -1.09 -13.10
CA PHE A 56 8.65 -1.37 -11.91
C PHE A 56 10.14 -1.53 -12.25
N TYR A 57 10.97 -0.98 -11.38
CA TYR A 57 12.42 -1.19 -11.32
C TYR A 57 12.69 -1.93 -10.00
N THR A 58 12.61 -3.26 -10.08
CA THR A 58 12.61 -4.12 -8.90
C THR A 58 14.03 -4.56 -8.55
N HIS A 59 14.41 -4.42 -7.28
CA HIS A 59 15.70 -4.83 -6.75
C HIS A 59 15.50 -5.82 -5.62
N PHE A 60 15.90 -7.07 -5.83
CA PHE A 60 15.92 -8.11 -4.80
C PHE A 60 17.23 -8.02 -4.02
N THR A 61 17.16 -7.90 -2.69
CA THR A 61 18.35 -7.77 -1.85
C THR A 61 19.09 -9.11 -1.69
N PRO A 62 20.36 -9.12 -1.26
CA PRO A 62 21.07 -10.35 -0.91
C PRO A 62 20.34 -11.20 0.14
N ASN A 63 19.64 -10.59 1.10
CA ASN A 63 18.86 -11.33 2.11
C ASN A 63 17.70 -12.09 1.47
N PHE A 64 17.06 -11.53 0.42
CA PHE A 64 16.00 -12.23 -0.30
C PHE A 64 16.51 -13.51 -0.96
N TYR A 65 17.70 -13.46 -1.58
CA TYR A 65 18.31 -14.64 -2.20
C TYR A 65 18.75 -15.71 -1.20
N GLN A 66 18.82 -15.39 0.10
CA GLN A 66 19.09 -16.37 1.16
C GLN A 66 17.83 -17.11 1.64
N LEU A 67 16.63 -16.71 1.19
CA LEU A 67 15.40 -17.42 1.56
C LEU A 67 15.35 -18.84 0.98
N PRO A 68 14.86 -19.83 1.75
CA PRO A 68 14.43 -21.10 1.18
C PRO A 68 13.42 -20.85 0.06
N ASP A 69 13.58 -21.55 -1.07
CA ASP A 69 12.73 -21.40 -2.25
C ASP A 69 12.68 -19.98 -2.86
N TYR A 70 13.75 -19.17 -2.73
CA TYR A 70 13.79 -17.82 -3.33
C TYR A 70 13.38 -17.82 -4.82
N HIS A 71 13.70 -18.88 -5.58
CA HIS A 71 13.35 -19.02 -6.99
C HIS A 71 11.82 -19.10 -7.24
N LYS A 72 11.05 -19.67 -6.30
CA LYS A 72 9.58 -19.68 -6.36
C LYS A 72 9.03 -18.33 -5.93
N LEU A 73 9.58 -17.76 -4.85
CA LEU A 73 9.19 -16.44 -4.35
C LEU A 73 9.40 -15.34 -5.38
N LEU A 74 10.50 -15.40 -6.13
CA LEU A 74 10.80 -14.49 -7.24
C LEU A 74 9.71 -14.55 -8.31
N LYS A 75 9.29 -15.76 -8.73
CA LYS A 75 8.17 -15.94 -9.67
C LYS A 75 6.84 -15.38 -9.14
N PHE A 76 6.59 -15.51 -7.83
CA PHE A 76 5.38 -14.97 -7.21
C PHE A 76 5.39 -13.44 -7.15
N ALA A 77 6.55 -12.84 -6.85
CA ALA A 77 6.76 -11.40 -6.90
C ALA A 77 6.58 -10.86 -8.33
N GLU A 78 7.20 -11.49 -9.33
CA GLU A 78 7.07 -11.14 -10.75
C GLU A 78 5.63 -11.20 -11.24
N TYR A 79 4.87 -12.23 -10.83
CA TYR A 79 3.45 -12.32 -11.11
C TYR A 79 2.67 -11.10 -10.59
N ALA A 80 2.93 -10.68 -9.35
CA ALA A 80 2.26 -9.54 -8.73
C ALA A 80 2.68 -8.21 -9.36
N ILE A 81 3.98 -8.03 -9.65
CA ILE A 81 4.53 -6.87 -10.37
C ILE A 81 3.82 -6.70 -11.71
N LYS A 82 3.81 -7.77 -12.52
CA LYS A 82 3.15 -7.76 -13.83
C LYS A 82 1.67 -7.41 -13.75
N PHE A 83 0.95 -7.96 -12.75
CA PHE A 83 -0.45 -7.62 -12.55
C PHE A 83 -0.64 -6.11 -12.34
N TRP A 84 0.19 -5.47 -11.49
CA TRP A 84 0.07 -4.05 -11.19
C TRP A 84 0.50 -3.16 -12.38
N GLU A 85 1.52 -3.54 -13.15
CA GLU A 85 1.88 -2.84 -14.40
C GLU A 85 0.74 -2.87 -15.43
N GLU A 86 0.04 -4.00 -15.56
CA GLU A 86 -1.09 -4.15 -16.47
C GLU A 86 -2.37 -3.44 -15.96
N ALA A 87 -2.47 -3.26 -14.64
CA ALA A 87 -3.63 -2.63 -13.99
C ALA A 87 -3.53 -1.10 -13.94
N LEU A 88 -2.32 -0.54 -13.87
CA LEU A 88 -2.11 0.87 -13.55
C LEU A 88 -1.33 1.63 -14.64
N THR A 89 -1.84 2.81 -15.00
CA THR A 89 -1.15 3.79 -15.82
C THR A 89 -0.93 5.04 -14.99
N VAL A 90 0.31 5.50 -14.87
CA VAL A 90 0.65 6.75 -14.16
C VAL A 90 -0.06 7.91 -14.85
N LYS A 91 -0.93 8.60 -14.11
CA LYS A 91 -1.83 9.61 -14.66
C LYS A 91 -1.13 10.91 -15.03
N LYS A 92 -0.20 11.34 -14.18
CA LYS A 92 0.68 12.49 -14.40
C LYS A 92 2.10 12.07 -14.00
N PRO A 93 2.97 11.73 -14.96
CA PRO A 93 4.34 11.31 -14.67
C PRO A 93 5.17 12.38 -13.92
N GLY A 94 4.86 13.67 -14.12
CA GLY A 94 5.61 14.78 -13.51
C GLY A 94 6.83 15.17 -14.34
N SER A 95 7.62 16.12 -13.83
CA SER A 95 8.83 16.57 -14.50
C SER A 95 10.04 15.66 -14.23
N GLY A 96 10.69 15.24 -15.31
CA GLY A 96 12.01 14.62 -15.29
C GLY A 96 12.12 13.34 -14.47
N LYS A 97 13.37 12.92 -14.27
CA LYS A 97 13.71 11.84 -13.34
C LYS A 97 13.82 12.36 -11.92
N GLN A 98 13.62 11.49 -10.94
CA GLN A 98 13.58 11.85 -9.52
C GLN A 98 14.72 11.17 -8.74
N LEU A 99 15.24 11.83 -7.71
CA LEU A 99 16.31 11.31 -6.85
C LEU A 99 15.93 11.34 -5.38
N ALA A 100 16.30 10.30 -4.65
CA ALA A 100 16.26 10.28 -3.20
C ALA A 100 17.32 11.24 -2.63
N LYS A 101 16.96 12.05 -1.63
CA LYS A 101 17.91 12.96 -0.97
C LYS A 101 18.92 12.16 -0.14
N ARG A 102 20.22 12.46 -0.31
CA ARG A 102 21.30 11.89 0.50
C ARG A 102 21.62 12.81 1.68
N TYR A 103 20.90 12.64 2.77
CA TYR A 103 21.07 13.45 3.98
C TYR A 103 22.45 13.23 4.64
N CYS A 104 22.74 14.06 5.64
CA CYS A 104 23.95 13.97 6.44
C CYS A 104 23.82 12.93 7.55
N GLU A 105 24.92 12.34 7.99
CA GLU A 105 24.95 11.38 9.11
C GLU A 105 24.45 12.00 10.41
N SER A 106 24.73 13.31 10.61
CA SER A 106 24.21 14.10 11.72
C SER A 106 22.70 14.35 11.70
N GLY A 107 22.01 14.08 10.58
CA GLY A 107 20.60 14.41 10.38
C GLY A 107 20.33 15.89 10.05
N TYR A 108 21.33 16.75 10.15
CA TYR A 108 21.24 18.18 9.80
C TYR A 108 21.97 18.44 8.49
N TYR A 109 21.31 19.11 7.57
CA TYR A 109 21.87 19.47 6.26
C TYR A 109 21.58 20.94 5.96
N TYR A 110 22.37 21.50 5.06
CA TYR A 110 22.25 22.86 4.57
C TYR A 110 22.07 22.82 3.05
N GLN A 111 21.45 23.84 2.47
CA GLN A 111 21.34 23.96 1.01
C GLN A 111 22.53 24.73 0.45
N VAL A 112 23.11 24.23 -0.63
CA VAL A 112 24.17 24.93 -1.36
C VAL A 112 23.55 26.16 -2.04
N HIS A 113 24.20 27.32 -1.92
CA HIS A 113 23.69 28.54 -2.57
C HIS A 113 23.62 28.36 -4.09
N GLY A 114 22.46 28.65 -4.68
CA GLY A 114 22.26 28.67 -6.13
C GLY A 114 21.83 27.35 -6.77
N ASN A 115 21.75 26.24 -6.02
CA ASN A 115 21.14 24.99 -6.51
C ASN A 115 20.40 24.25 -5.37
N ASN A 116 19.59 23.24 -5.71
CA ASN A 116 18.85 22.45 -4.73
C ASN A 116 19.70 21.35 -4.05
N SER A 117 21.03 21.37 -4.23
CA SER A 117 21.92 20.40 -3.58
C SER A 117 22.02 20.67 -2.09
N ILE A 118 22.36 19.62 -1.35
CA ILE A 118 22.59 19.71 0.09
C ILE A 118 24.06 19.50 0.42
N TYR A 119 24.50 20.10 1.53
CA TYR A 119 25.82 19.90 2.08
C TYR A 119 25.78 19.63 3.58
N CYS A 120 26.79 18.90 4.04
CA CYS A 120 27.01 18.52 5.43
C CYS A 120 28.15 19.34 6.01
N ARG A 121 27.83 20.15 7.03
CA ARG A 121 28.81 20.90 7.82
C ARG A 121 29.17 20.09 9.05
N GLN A 122 30.47 19.95 9.34
CA GLN A 122 30.98 19.18 10.49
C GLN A 122 30.40 17.76 10.59
N SER A 123 30.09 17.16 9.44
CA SER A 123 29.36 15.90 9.32
C SER A 123 29.61 15.33 7.93
N ASN A 124 29.49 14.01 7.80
CA ASN A 124 29.64 13.35 6.51
C ASN A 124 28.27 13.18 5.82
N CYS A 125 28.29 13.06 4.51
CA CYS A 125 27.15 12.56 3.74
C CYS A 125 26.90 11.10 4.08
N GLN A 126 25.64 10.71 4.24
CA GLN A 126 25.28 9.31 4.45
C GLN A 126 25.80 8.45 3.29
N ARG A 127 26.55 7.40 3.64
CA ARG A 127 27.03 6.40 2.68
C ARG A 127 25.87 5.64 2.04
N ASP A 128 24.92 5.20 2.87
CA ASP A 128 23.77 4.41 2.44
C ASP A 128 22.48 5.17 2.74
N VAL A 129 21.66 5.36 1.70
CA VAL A 129 20.31 5.92 1.84
C VAL A 129 19.33 4.76 1.88
N MET A 130 18.48 4.74 2.91
CA MET A 130 17.66 3.57 3.23
C MET A 130 16.19 3.82 2.94
N CYS A 131 15.50 2.79 2.48
CA CYS A 131 14.05 2.69 2.42
C CYS A 131 13.61 1.49 3.27
N GLY A 132 13.05 1.78 4.44
CA GLY A 132 12.90 0.77 5.48
C GLY A 132 14.27 0.26 5.92
N ARG A 133 14.54 -1.04 5.71
CA ARG A 133 15.85 -1.67 5.96
C ARG A 133 16.64 -2.01 4.70
N ALA A 134 16.08 -1.71 3.52
CA ALA A 134 16.75 -1.94 2.24
C ALA A 134 17.51 -0.67 1.80
N ARG A 135 18.73 -0.86 1.32
CA ARG A 135 19.53 0.21 0.72
C ARG A 135 18.94 0.59 -0.63
N ILE A 136 18.72 1.89 -0.86
CA ILE A 136 18.35 2.41 -2.17
C ILE A 136 19.60 2.37 -3.06
N PRO A 137 19.55 1.73 -4.25
CA PRO A 137 20.64 1.75 -5.21
C PRO A 137 21.11 3.18 -5.54
N ASP A 138 22.42 3.40 -5.63
CA ASP A 138 23.01 4.74 -5.84
C ASP A 138 22.53 5.41 -7.13
N GLU A 139 22.10 4.63 -8.13
CA GLU A 139 21.47 5.12 -9.35
C GLU A 139 20.20 5.96 -9.13
N TYR A 140 19.56 5.85 -7.96
CA TYR A 140 18.37 6.62 -7.58
C TYR A 140 18.64 7.65 -6.47
N VAL A 141 19.89 7.86 -6.09
CA VAL A 141 20.26 8.73 -4.96
C VAL A 141 20.94 9.99 -5.47
N GLY A 142 20.62 11.13 -4.85
CA GLY A 142 21.18 12.42 -5.18
C GLY A 142 22.60 12.64 -4.69
N GLU A 143 23.21 13.68 -5.24
CA GLU A 143 24.51 14.20 -4.83
C GLU A 143 24.50 14.71 -3.39
N CYS A 144 25.69 14.80 -2.80
CA CYS A 144 25.90 15.42 -1.51
C CYS A 144 27.33 15.97 -1.38
N TYR A 145 27.43 17.13 -0.74
CA TYR A 145 28.68 17.84 -0.49
C TYR A 145 29.02 17.80 0.99
N GLN A 146 30.32 17.89 1.32
CA GLN A 146 30.77 18.08 2.70
C GLN A 146 31.64 19.33 2.76
N GLU A 147 31.49 20.09 3.84
CA GLU A 147 32.27 21.29 4.08
C GLU A 147 33.54 20.96 4.85
N HIS A 148 34.69 21.27 4.26
CA HIS A 148 36.00 21.23 4.92
C HIS A 148 36.73 22.55 4.69
N ASN A 149 37.24 23.16 5.77
CA ASN A 149 37.98 24.43 5.70
C ASN A 149 37.23 25.52 4.91
N ASN A 150 35.93 25.68 5.17
CA ASN A 150 35.02 26.61 4.49
C ASN A 150 34.92 26.42 2.95
N ARG A 151 35.25 25.22 2.45
CA ARG A 151 35.06 24.84 1.06
C ARG A 151 34.17 23.62 0.97
N LEU A 152 33.28 23.61 -0.01
CA LEU A 152 32.40 22.49 -0.29
C LEU A 152 33.07 21.52 -1.26
N TYR A 153 33.16 20.26 -0.87
CA TYR A 153 33.66 19.18 -1.71
C TYR A 153 32.51 18.25 -2.04
N ARG A 154 32.34 17.92 -3.32
CA ARG A 154 31.33 16.95 -3.74
C ARG A 154 31.85 15.54 -3.46
N TYR A 155 31.18 14.81 -2.58
CA TYR A 155 31.56 13.43 -2.23
C TYR A 155 30.75 12.37 -2.98
N TYR A 156 29.51 12.70 -3.35
CA TYR A 156 28.64 11.83 -4.13
C TYR A 156 28.07 12.61 -5.31
N ASN A 157 28.04 12.00 -6.49
CA ASN A 157 27.39 12.54 -7.68
C ASN A 157 25.91 12.12 -7.72
N ASN A 158 25.12 12.83 -8.52
CA ASN A 158 23.76 12.41 -8.84
C ASN A 158 23.77 11.06 -9.56
N GLY A 159 22.92 10.14 -9.10
CA GLY A 159 22.58 8.94 -9.85
C GLY A 159 21.78 9.25 -11.13
N SER A 160 21.48 8.21 -11.91
CA SER A 160 20.71 8.34 -13.15
C SER A 160 19.24 8.76 -12.97
N GLY A 161 18.69 8.61 -11.76
CA GLY A 161 17.33 9.01 -11.39
C GLY A 161 16.25 7.98 -11.71
N ILE A 162 15.17 8.02 -10.91
CA ILE A 162 13.94 7.24 -11.09
C ILE A 162 13.16 7.84 -12.27
N PRO A 163 12.85 7.06 -13.32
CA PRO A 163 12.06 7.54 -14.46
C PRO A 163 10.66 8.02 -14.05
N SER A 164 10.07 8.99 -14.78
CA SER A 164 8.82 9.67 -14.38
C SER A 164 7.61 8.74 -14.21
N ALA A 165 7.51 7.68 -15.02
CA ALA A 165 6.49 6.62 -14.89
C ALA A 165 7.00 5.37 -14.15
N GLY A 166 8.23 5.43 -13.64
CA GLY A 166 8.88 4.38 -12.89
C GLY A 166 8.36 4.27 -11.46
N TYR A 167 8.55 3.08 -10.90
CA TYR A 167 8.44 2.80 -9.49
C TYR A 167 9.60 1.90 -9.07
N VAL A 168 10.43 2.33 -8.11
CA VAL A 168 11.51 1.49 -7.57
C VAL A 168 10.97 0.64 -6.44
N LEU A 169 10.99 -0.68 -6.63
CA LEU A 169 10.51 -1.63 -5.63
C LEU A 169 11.68 -2.42 -5.05
N LEU A 170 11.97 -2.21 -3.77
CA LEU A 170 12.99 -2.99 -3.07
C LEU A 170 12.32 -4.22 -2.43
N VAL A 171 12.79 -5.41 -2.75
CA VAL A 171 12.26 -6.66 -2.17
C VAL A 171 13.32 -7.28 -1.27
N ASP A 172 13.05 -7.26 0.03
CA ASP A 172 13.98 -7.68 1.07
C ASP A 172 13.41 -8.85 1.89
N ALA A 173 14.25 -9.45 2.72
CA ALA A 173 13.86 -10.56 3.57
C ALA A 173 14.59 -10.56 4.92
N ILE A 174 14.32 -9.55 5.74
CA ILE A 174 14.91 -9.40 7.06
C ILE A 174 13.89 -9.78 8.13
N ASN A 175 14.34 -10.50 9.16
CA ASN A 175 13.54 -10.73 10.36
C ASN A 175 13.43 -9.43 11.18
N THR A 176 12.31 -8.72 11.03
CA THR A 176 12.02 -7.46 11.74
C THR A 176 11.12 -7.69 12.95
N LYS A 177 10.91 -6.67 13.79
CA LYS A 177 9.92 -6.74 14.88
C LYS A 177 8.50 -7.03 14.34
N THR A 178 8.18 -6.56 13.14
CA THR A 178 6.90 -6.78 12.46
C THR A 178 6.72 -8.26 12.06
N CYS A 179 7.81 -9.01 11.86
CA CYS A 179 7.78 -10.45 11.57
C CYS A 179 7.46 -11.34 12.79
N SER A 180 7.16 -10.74 13.94
CA SER A 180 6.66 -11.47 15.11
C SER A 180 5.25 -12.02 14.87
N GLY A 181 4.91 -13.12 15.55
CA GLY A 181 3.60 -13.77 15.45
C GLY A 181 3.34 -14.41 14.07
N SER A 182 2.16 -14.13 13.51
CA SER A 182 1.66 -14.71 12.26
C SER A 182 1.90 -13.84 11.02
N THR A 183 2.64 -12.73 11.16
CA THR A 183 2.95 -11.83 10.05
C THR A 183 3.88 -12.50 9.05
N VAL A 184 3.45 -12.62 7.78
CA VAL A 184 4.23 -13.27 6.71
C VAL A 184 5.06 -12.30 5.87
N ALA A 185 4.63 -11.05 5.79
CA ALA A 185 5.30 -9.98 5.07
C ALA A 185 4.77 -8.63 5.57
N HIS A 186 5.47 -7.56 5.19
CA HIS A 186 5.02 -6.19 5.35
C HIS A 186 5.67 -5.28 4.29
N ALA A 187 4.99 -4.20 3.94
CA ALA A 187 5.46 -3.24 2.94
C ALA A 187 5.13 -1.80 3.30
N SER A 188 5.79 -0.85 2.63
CA SER A 188 5.47 0.56 2.73
C SER A 188 6.03 1.37 1.56
N SER A 189 5.44 2.54 1.34
CA SER A 189 6.04 3.61 0.56
C SER A 189 7.18 4.26 1.36
N CYS A 190 8.23 4.69 0.69
CA CYS A 190 9.32 5.47 1.30
C CYS A 190 9.38 6.90 0.78
N LEU A 191 9.28 7.07 -0.55
CA LEU A 191 9.41 8.37 -1.19
C LEU A 191 8.27 8.61 -2.18
N MET A 192 7.83 9.86 -2.20
CA MET A 192 6.82 10.37 -3.12
C MET A 192 7.47 11.28 -4.16
N HIS A 193 6.89 11.32 -5.35
CA HIS A 193 7.24 12.29 -6.38
C HIS A 193 6.92 13.71 -5.90
N GLU A 194 7.87 14.64 -6.06
CA GLU A 194 7.77 16.02 -5.55
C GLU A 194 6.49 16.76 -5.98
N GLU A 195 6.17 16.74 -7.27
CA GLU A 195 5.02 17.51 -7.80
C GLU A 195 3.65 16.85 -7.61
N THR A 196 3.60 15.51 -7.58
CA THR A 196 2.35 14.74 -7.74
C THR A 196 1.95 13.95 -6.49
N ASP A 197 2.78 13.95 -5.45
CA ASP A 197 2.67 13.13 -4.24
C ASP A 197 2.48 11.62 -4.49
N ARG A 198 2.71 11.14 -5.72
CA ARG A 198 2.61 9.72 -6.06
C ARG A 198 3.74 8.96 -5.37
N PRO A 199 3.50 7.86 -4.65
CA PRO A 199 4.56 6.97 -4.22
C PRO A 199 5.35 6.43 -5.43
N ILE A 200 6.67 6.59 -5.41
CA ILE A 200 7.57 6.18 -6.51
C ILE A 200 8.72 5.28 -6.08
N LEU A 201 8.91 5.12 -4.77
CA LEU A 201 9.87 4.19 -4.21
C LEU A 201 9.31 3.63 -2.91
N GLY A 202 9.38 2.32 -2.76
CA GLY A 202 8.93 1.60 -1.57
C GLY A 202 9.58 0.24 -1.48
N TYR A 203 9.17 -0.53 -0.49
CA TYR A 203 9.73 -1.86 -0.24
C TYR A 203 8.65 -2.88 0.12
N VAL A 204 8.98 -4.14 -0.12
CA VAL A 204 8.30 -5.33 0.38
C VAL A 204 9.32 -6.14 1.16
N ASN A 205 9.03 -6.49 2.41
CA ASN A 205 9.87 -7.35 3.22
C ASN A 205 9.16 -8.67 3.48
N VAL A 206 9.69 -9.77 2.96
CA VAL A 206 9.22 -11.12 3.23
C VAL A 206 9.79 -11.59 4.56
N CYS A 207 8.95 -11.99 5.51
CA CYS A 207 9.42 -12.48 6.79
C CYS A 207 10.04 -13.89 6.64
N PRO A 208 11.33 -14.09 6.96
CA PRO A 208 12.00 -15.37 6.74
C PRO A 208 11.30 -16.54 7.43
N GLY A 209 11.11 -17.65 6.69
CA GLY A 209 10.48 -18.88 7.19
C GLY A 209 8.97 -18.82 7.42
N LYS A 210 8.30 -17.69 7.10
CA LYS A 210 6.85 -17.52 7.30
C LYS A 210 6.03 -17.73 6.03
N MET A 211 6.59 -17.40 4.87
CA MET A 211 5.92 -17.56 3.58
C MET A 211 6.13 -18.98 3.03
N LYS A 212 5.03 -19.71 2.83
CA LYS A 212 5.04 -21.05 2.25
C LYS A 212 4.89 -20.99 0.73
N THR A 213 5.49 -21.95 0.04
CA THR A 213 5.65 -21.94 -1.43
C THR A 213 4.96 -23.10 -2.15
N GLU A 214 4.51 -24.12 -1.40
CA GLU A 214 3.85 -25.31 -1.95
C GLU A 214 2.34 -25.13 -2.11
N TYR A 215 1.73 -25.87 -3.02
CA TYR A 215 0.27 -25.82 -3.19
C TYR A 215 -0.46 -26.27 -1.91
N PRO A 216 -1.56 -25.58 -1.50
CA PRO A 216 -2.18 -24.40 -2.12
C PRO A 216 -1.67 -23.05 -1.61
N GLU A 217 -0.63 -23.06 -0.78
CA GLU A 217 0.00 -21.86 -0.20
C GLU A 217 0.70 -21.00 -1.25
N ASP A 218 1.13 -21.59 -2.38
CA ASP A 218 1.63 -20.87 -3.55
C ASP A 218 0.65 -19.80 -4.08
N ARG A 219 -0.67 -20.04 -3.93
CA ARG A 219 -1.71 -19.05 -4.21
C ARG A 219 -1.66 -17.92 -3.19
N ASN A 220 -1.58 -18.25 -1.90
CA ASN A 220 -1.45 -17.25 -0.84
C ASN A 220 -0.20 -16.38 -1.03
N ALA A 221 0.96 -16.97 -1.36
CA ALA A 221 2.20 -16.23 -1.60
C ALA A 221 2.05 -15.20 -2.73
N ARG A 222 1.41 -15.57 -3.85
CA ARG A 222 1.07 -14.62 -4.92
C ARG A 222 0.13 -13.51 -4.45
N GLY A 223 -0.88 -13.86 -3.66
CA GLY A 223 -1.80 -12.89 -3.04
C GLY A 223 -1.08 -11.93 -2.09
N ILE A 224 -0.12 -12.42 -1.30
CA ILE A 224 0.68 -11.60 -0.39
C ILE A 224 1.50 -10.60 -1.19
N PHE A 225 2.24 -11.01 -2.24
CA PHE A 225 2.97 -10.03 -3.06
C PHE A 225 2.05 -8.99 -3.72
N LEU A 226 0.86 -9.38 -4.18
CA LEU A 226 -0.14 -8.43 -4.68
C LEU A 226 -0.55 -7.40 -3.62
N HIS A 227 -0.82 -7.87 -2.41
CA HIS A 227 -1.21 -7.04 -1.25
C HIS A 227 -0.09 -6.07 -0.85
N GLU A 228 1.12 -6.59 -0.64
CA GLU A 228 2.27 -5.81 -0.18
C GLU A 228 2.71 -4.77 -1.21
N ILE A 229 2.69 -5.11 -2.50
CA ILE A 229 2.93 -4.12 -3.57
C ILE A 229 1.80 -3.08 -3.59
N GLY A 230 0.56 -3.46 -3.28
CA GLY A 230 -0.55 -2.51 -3.11
C GLY A 230 -0.29 -1.47 -2.02
N HIS A 231 0.26 -1.89 -0.88
CA HIS A 231 0.73 -0.97 0.17
C HIS A 231 1.86 -0.06 -0.30
N ALA A 232 2.87 -0.62 -0.96
CA ALA A 232 4.01 0.13 -1.49
C ALA A 232 3.57 1.18 -2.53
N LEU A 233 2.55 0.88 -3.34
CA LEU A 233 1.96 1.80 -4.31
C LEU A 233 1.10 2.91 -3.68
N GLY A 234 0.86 2.84 -2.37
CA GLY A 234 0.23 3.91 -1.59
C GLY A 234 -1.07 3.54 -0.88
N PHE A 235 -1.53 2.28 -0.90
CA PHE A 235 -2.64 1.86 -0.05
C PHE A 235 -2.18 1.83 1.42
N SER A 236 -1.95 2.98 2.05
CA SER A 236 -1.47 3.08 3.43
C SER A 236 -1.93 4.39 4.06
N SER A 237 -2.23 4.35 5.36
CA SER A 237 -2.66 5.53 6.13
C SER A 237 -1.67 6.70 6.06
N SER A 238 -0.37 6.44 5.88
CA SER A 238 0.65 7.48 5.67
C SER A 238 0.52 8.20 4.32
N SER A 239 -0.04 7.51 3.32
CA SER A 239 -0.18 7.98 1.94
C SER A 239 -1.56 8.60 1.66
N PHE A 240 -2.61 8.22 2.41
CA PHE A 240 -3.96 8.76 2.21
C PHE A 240 -4.08 10.29 2.29
N PRO A 241 -3.40 11.00 3.23
CA PRO A 241 -3.41 12.45 3.27
C PRO A 241 -2.85 13.11 2.00
N PHE A 242 -2.02 12.37 1.25
CA PHE A 242 -1.35 12.82 0.05
C PHE A 242 -2.13 12.60 -1.25
N MET A 243 -3.31 11.98 -1.18
CA MET A 243 -4.17 11.78 -2.35
C MET A 243 -4.58 13.11 -3.01
N ARG A 244 -4.82 13.04 -4.32
CA ARG A 244 -5.16 14.18 -5.17
C ARG A 244 -6.49 13.97 -5.88
N PHE A 245 -7.14 15.08 -6.24
CA PHE A 245 -8.31 15.08 -7.11
C PHE A 245 -7.91 14.66 -8.54
N PRO A 246 -8.87 14.27 -9.40
CA PRO A 246 -8.59 13.90 -10.78
C PRO A 246 -7.87 14.97 -11.61
N ASN A 247 -8.05 16.25 -11.29
CA ASN A 247 -7.36 17.38 -11.92
C ASN A 247 -5.91 17.57 -11.41
N GLY A 248 -5.48 16.81 -10.39
CA GLY A 248 -4.15 16.85 -9.78
C GLY A 248 -3.98 17.81 -8.60
N THR A 249 -5.02 18.52 -8.16
CA THR A 249 -4.95 19.32 -6.92
C THR A 249 -5.00 18.41 -5.69
N ALA A 250 -4.34 18.81 -4.60
CA ALA A 250 -4.37 18.07 -3.34
C ALA A 250 -5.80 17.97 -2.79
N ARG A 251 -6.20 16.79 -2.28
CA ARG A 251 -7.50 16.64 -1.57
C ARG A 251 -7.42 17.25 -0.18
N THR A 252 -6.39 16.87 0.56
CA THR A 252 -6.08 17.48 1.85
C THR A 252 -5.33 18.79 1.63
N PRO A 253 -5.76 19.92 2.21
CA PRO A 253 -5.03 21.18 2.10
C PRO A 253 -3.58 21.04 2.57
N ARG A 254 -2.68 21.85 1.97
CA ARG A 254 -1.25 21.84 2.24
C ARG A 254 -0.81 23.11 2.97
N ASP A 255 0.20 22.98 3.83
CA ASP A 255 0.90 24.12 4.45
C ASP A 255 1.92 24.76 3.49
N ALA A 256 2.63 25.78 3.95
CA ALA A 256 3.66 26.48 3.18
C ALA A 256 4.85 25.58 2.77
N THR A 257 5.03 24.43 3.42
CA THR A 257 6.05 23.43 3.08
C THR A 257 5.51 22.30 2.19
N HIS A 258 4.31 22.48 1.63
CA HIS A 258 3.58 21.50 0.82
C HIS A 258 3.23 20.19 1.55
N LYS A 259 3.14 20.20 2.89
CA LYS A 259 2.73 19.03 3.68
C LYS A 259 1.26 19.14 4.13
N PRO A 260 0.55 18.02 4.37
CA PRO A 260 -0.85 18.07 4.82
C PRO A 260 -1.03 18.83 6.14
N ILE A 261 -2.08 19.65 6.24
CA ILE A 261 -2.29 20.51 7.42
C ILE A 261 -2.84 19.78 8.64
N TYR A 262 -3.64 18.72 8.43
CA TYR A 262 -4.26 17.99 9.53
C TYR A 262 -3.31 16.93 10.08
N LYS A 263 -3.24 16.83 11.40
CA LYS A 263 -2.45 15.83 12.12
C LYS A 263 -3.23 15.30 13.31
N ASP A 264 -2.96 14.06 13.69
CA ASP A 264 -3.43 13.54 14.97
C ASP A 264 -2.51 13.94 16.13
N GLN A 265 -2.87 13.49 17.34
CA GLN A 265 -2.12 13.76 18.58
C GLN A 265 -0.66 13.23 18.57
N HIS A 266 -0.30 12.34 17.65
CA HIS A 266 1.06 11.81 17.49
C HIS A 266 1.81 12.50 16.34
N GLY A 267 1.24 13.56 15.75
CA GLY A 267 1.82 14.30 14.63
C GLY A 267 1.72 13.60 13.28
N ARG A 268 0.95 12.50 13.17
CA ARG A 268 0.75 11.78 11.91
C ARG A 268 -0.26 12.54 11.06
N TYR A 269 0.04 12.71 9.78
CA TYR A 269 -0.86 13.42 8.86
C TYR A 269 -2.20 12.70 8.73
N LEU A 270 -3.29 13.47 8.71
CA LEU A 270 -4.65 12.99 8.50
C LEU A 270 -5.18 13.48 7.16
N PRO A 271 -5.95 12.65 6.44
CA PRO A 271 -6.66 13.06 5.24
C PRO A 271 -7.81 14.02 5.56
N SER A 272 -8.22 14.83 4.59
CA SER A 272 -9.43 15.63 4.68
C SER A 272 -10.70 14.77 4.75
N ASN A 273 -11.77 15.35 5.33
CA ASN A 273 -13.07 14.69 5.53
C ASN A 273 -13.80 14.30 4.22
N ASP A 274 -13.39 14.84 3.07
CA ASP A 274 -13.89 14.46 1.75
C ASP A 274 -13.16 13.22 1.16
N THR A 275 -12.09 12.78 1.82
CA THR A 275 -11.30 11.61 1.45
C THR A 275 -11.63 10.44 2.37
N ILE A 276 -11.40 10.61 3.68
CA ILE A 276 -11.80 9.66 4.73
C ILE A 276 -12.56 10.41 5.81
N ARG A 277 -13.65 9.82 6.29
CA ARG A 277 -14.48 10.40 7.35
C ARG A 277 -14.75 9.38 8.45
N LYS A 278 -14.83 9.85 9.70
CA LYS A 278 -15.35 9.06 10.81
C LYS A 278 -16.87 8.97 10.72
N ILE A 279 -17.40 7.75 10.66
CA ILE A 279 -18.82 7.44 10.53
C ILE A 279 -19.23 6.61 11.75
N THR A 280 -20.07 7.18 12.61
CA THR A 280 -20.66 6.46 13.73
C THR A 280 -21.90 5.70 13.27
N ARG A 281 -21.97 4.40 13.59
CA ARG A 281 -23.15 3.56 13.33
C ARG A 281 -23.68 2.97 14.64
N THR A 282 -25.00 2.81 14.72
CA THR A 282 -25.65 2.02 15.76
C THR A 282 -25.29 0.54 15.55
N TRP A 283 -24.92 -0.15 16.63
CA TRP A 283 -24.34 -1.48 16.57
C TRP A 283 -24.98 -2.38 17.63
N LYS A 284 -25.74 -3.40 17.20
CA LYS A 284 -26.32 -4.38 18.12
C LYS A 284 -25.31 -5.50 18.44
N SER A 285 -25.23 -5.94 19.67
CA SER A 285 -24.57 -7.19 20.04
C SER A 285 -25.46 -7.97 21.02
N ALA A 286 -25.02 -9.16 21.42
CA ALA A 286 -25.70 -9.93 22.46
C ALA A 286 -25.82 -9.15 23.80
N ALA A 287 -24.89 -8.23 24.07
CA ALA A 287 -24.90 -7.40 25.28
C ALA A 287 -25.79 -6.15 25.17
N GLY A 288 -26.41 -5.88 24.02
CA GLY A 288 -27.30 -4.73 23.82
C GLY A 288 -26.90 -3.83 22.65
N TRP A 289 -27.19 -2.53 22.77
CA TRP A 289 -26.97 -1.54 21.72
C TRP A 289 -25.79 -0.61 22.05
N PHE A 290 -24.94 -0.40 21.06
CA PHE A 290 -23.73 0.40 21.16
C PHE A 290 -23.64 1.39 20.00
N ARG A 291 -22.78 2.39 20.13
CA ARG A 291 -22.32 3.21 19.01
C ARG A 291 -20.90 2.78 18.66
N LYS A 292 -20.65 2.49 17.38
CA LYS A 292 -19.31 2.13 16.89
C LYS A 292 -18.88 3.09 15.80
N ASP A 293 -17.66 3.59 15.91
CA ASP A 293 -17.03 4.48 14.94
C ASP A 293 -16.24 3.67 13.90
N PHE A 294 -16.34 4.09 12.64
CA PHE A 294 -15.58 3.55 11.52
C PHE A 294 -14.95 4.70 10.75
N TYR A 295 -13.66 4.60 10.42
CA TYR A 295 -13.07 5.49 9.41
C TYR A 295 -13.33 4.88 8.04
N SER A 296 -13.95 5.64 7.15
CA SER A 296 -14.38 5.13 5.84
C SER A 296 -13.92 6.05 4.72
N PHE A 297 -13.44 5.47 3.63
CA PHE A 297 -13.22 6.20 2.38
C PHE A 297 -14.55 6.68 1.81
N VAL A 298 -14.66 7.97 1.54
CA VAL A 298 -15.89 8.60 1.00
C VAL A 298 -15.71 9.14 -0.42
N THR A 299 -14.53 8.93 -1.01
CA THR A 299 -14.19 9.34 -2.38
C THR A 299 -15.11 8.68 -3.41
N PRO A 300 -15.34 9.33 -4.57
CA PRO A 300 -16.45 8.97 -5.45
C PRO A 300 -16.41 7.55 -6.01
N LYS A 301 -15.29 7.10 -6.57
CA LYS A 301 -15.19 5.79 -7.23
C LYS A 301 -15.14 4.65 -6.21
N ILE A 302 -14.43 4.82 -5.09
CA ILE A 302 -14.42 3.85 -3.98
C ILE A 302 -15.82 3.63 -3.44
N LYS A 303 -16.52 4.71 -3.08
CA LYS A 303 -17.88 4.65 -2.57
C LYS A 303 -18.83 4.04 -3.60
N ALA A 304 -18.73 4.40 -4.88
CA ALA A 304 -19.56 3.83 -5.94
C ALA A 304 -19.30 2.32 -6.14
N ALA A 305 -18.03 1.89 -6.12
CA ALA A 305 -17.65 0.49 -6.24
C ALA A 305 -18.22 -0.35 -5.08
N ALA A 306 -18.09 0.14 -3.84
CA ALA A 306 -18.65 -0.51 -2.66
C ALA A 306 -20.18 -0.56 -2.69
N LYS A 307 -20.86 0.56 -3.01
CA LYS A 307 -22.33 0.61 -3.19
C LYS A 307 -22.82 -0.44 -4.18
N LYS A 308 -22.15 -0.53 -5.34
CA LYS A 308 -22.47 -1.47 -6.40
C LYS A 308 -22.24 -2.91 -5.98
N HIS A 309 -21.12 -3.19 -5.31
CA HIS A 309 -20.79 -4.55 -4.88
C HIS A 309 -21.77 -5.09 -3.85
N PHE A 310 -22.03 -4.33 -2.77
CA PHE A 310 -22.94 -4.75 -1.71
C PHE A 310 -24.42 -4.57 -2.06
N ARG A 311 -24.75 -3.89 -3.16
CA ARG A 311 -26.13 -3.46 -3.51
C ARG A 311 -26.78 -2.65 -2.39
N CYS A 312 -26.04 -1.68 -1.85
CA CYS A 312 -26.53 -0.77 -0.82
C CYS A 312 -26.42 0.69 -1.30
N ALA A 313 -27.52 1.27 -1.77
CA ALA A 313 -27.55 2.65 -2.26
C ALA A 313 -27.23 3.68 -1.17
N ASN A 314 -27.55 3.37 0.09
CA ASN A 314 -27.36 4.26 1.25
C ASN A 314 -25.95 4.15 1.88
N LEU A 315 -25.07 3.31 1.35
CA LEU A 315 -23.72 3.15 1.89
C LEU A 315 -22.93 4.47 1.80
N ASN A 316 -22.47 4.96 2.94
CA ASN A 316 -21.90 6.29 3.07
C ASN A 316 -20.36 6.34 2.94
N GLY A 317 -19.70 5.20 2.80
CA GLY A 317 -18.26 5.06 2.56
C GLY A 317 -17.84 3.58 2.55
N ALA A 318 -16.58 3.32 2.18
CA ALA A 318 -15.93 2.02 2.29
C ALA A 318 -15.10 1.98 3.57
N ASP A 319 -15.48 1.12 4.51
CA ASP A 319 -14.88 1.11 5.85
C ASP A 319 -13.46 0.50 5.82
N LEU A 320 -12.55 1.15 6.53
CA LEU A 320 -11.21 0.65 6.81
C LEU A 320 -11.22 -0.17 8.10
N GLU A 321 -10.19 -1.00 8.26
CA GLU A 321 -9.95 -1.72 9.50
C GLU A 321 -9.89 -0.76 10.71
N ASN A 322 -10.33 -1.26 11.85
CA ASN A 322 -10.39 -0.54 13.13
C ASN A 322 -9.72 -1.32 14.27
N GLN A 323 -8.86 -2.29 13.94
CA GLN A 323 -8.19 -3.19 14.88
C GLN A 323 -6.74 -3.38 14.45
N HIS A 324 -5.85 -3.55 15.43
CA HIS A 324 -4.43 -3.87 15.23
C HIS A 324 -3.59 -2.87 14.39
N GLN A 325 -4.13 -1.69 14.06
CA GLN A 325 -3.40 -0.66 13.32
C GLN A 325 -2.62 0.31 14.22
N THR A 326 -1.57 0.90 13.66
CA THR A 326 -0.91 2.06 14.26
C THR A 326 -1.68 3.34 13.91
N GLY A 327 -2.46 3.84 14.87
CA GLY A 327 -3.17 5.11 14.76
C GLY A 327 -4.66 5.02 14.50
N GLU A 328 -5.29 6.17 14.23
CA GLU A 328 -6.74 6.25 14.12
C GLU A 328 -7.25 5.60 12.83
N ILE A 329 -6.50 5.73 11.73
CA ILE A 329 -6.88 5.25 10.40
C ILE A 329 -6.06 4.00 10.05
N GLY A 330 -6.75 2.91 9.74
CA GLY A 330 -6.17 1.64 9.31
C GLY A 330 -5.58 1.70 7.90
N SER A 331 -4.75 0.71 7.58
CA SER A 331 -4.16 0.56 6.24
C SER A 331 -4.75 -0.61 5.46
N HIS A 332 -5.74 -1.33 6.00
CA HIS A 332 -6.49 -2.36 5.30
C HIS A 332 -7.98 -2.02 5.21
N TRP A 333 -8.70 -2.72 4.33
CA TRP A 333 -10.17 -2.75 4.38
C TRP A 333 -10.69 -3.48 5.62
N GLU A 334 -11.87 -3.11 6.10
CA GLU A 334 -12.53 -3.76 7.24
C GLU A 334 -12.76 -5.25 6.98
N GLY A 335 -12.03 -6.11 7.69
CA GLY A 335 -12.01 -7.56 7.46
C GLY A 335 -13.39 -8.21 7.48
N ARG A 336 -14.31 -7.74 8.34
CA ARG A 336 -15.70 -8.25 8.39
C ARG A 336 -16.44 -8.06 7.06
N LEU A 337 -16.17 -6.97 6.36
CA LEU A 337 -16.89 -6.60 5.13
C LEU A 337 -16.18 -7.07 3.86
N TYR A 338 -14.86 -7.17 3.93
CA TYR A 338 -14.02 -7.37 2.76
C TYR A 338 -13.46 -8.80 2.66
N SER A 339 -13.34 -9.55 3.77
CA SER A 339 -12.94 -10.98 3.80
C SER A 339 -11.74 -11.31 2.89
N ASN A 340 -11.98 -11.95 1.74
CA ASN A 340 -10.96 -12.37 0.76
C ASN A 340 -10.65 -11.27 -0.28
N GLU A 341 -11.02 -10.01 -0.05
CA GLU A 341 -10.53 -8.90 -0.85
C GLU A 341 -9.04 -8.67 -0.59
N ILE A 342 -8.25 -8.42 -1.63
CA ILE A 342 -6.79 -8.41 -1.57
C ILE A 342 -6.20 -7.41 -0.56
N MET A 343 -6.84 -6.27 -0.29
CA MET A 343 -6.37 -5.27 0.68
C MET A 343 -7.06 -5.39 2.04
N ALA A 344 -7.80 -6.47 2.30
CA ALA A 344 -8.13 -6.84 3.68
C ALA A 344 -6.87 -7.41 4.37
N GLY A 345 -6.74 -7.23 5.69
CA GLY A 345 -5.53 -7.63 6.44
C GLY A 345 -5.27 -9.15 6.56
N ARG A 346 -6.12 -9.99 5.95
CA ARG A 346 -5.99 -11.46 5.94
C ARG A 346 -6.11 -11.97 4.51
N ILE A 347 -5.00 -12.49 3.99
CA ILE A 347 -4.93 -13.06 2.64
C ILE A 347 -5.39 -14.51 2.68
N GLN A 348 -6.25 -14.87 1.73
CA GLN A 348 -6.87 -16.19 1.59
C GLN A 348 -6.58 -16.76 0.20
N VAL A 349 -6.65 -18.08 0.03
CA VAL A 349 -6.28 -18.77 -1.23
C VAL A 349 -7.18 -18.38 -2.41
N ASP A 350 -8.38 -17.88 -2.12
CA ASP A 350 -9.38 -17.37 -3.04
C ASP A 350 -9.43 -15.83 -3.05
N TYR A 351 -8.29 -15.17 -2.80
CA TYR A 351 -8.18 -13.72 -2.79
C TYR A 351 -8.70 -13.08 -4.08
N SER A 352 -9.15 -11.82 -3.99
CA SER A 352 -9.60 -11.05 -5.14
C SER A 352 -9.12 -9.61 -5.11
N VAL A 353 -8.42 -9.18 -6.15
CA VAL A 353 -8.22 -7.75 -6.44
C VAL A 353 -9.54 -7.18 -6.98
N SER A 354 -10.37 -6.63 -6.10
CA SER A 354 -11.72 -6.20 -6.48
C SER A 354 -11.72 -4.83 -7.19
N ARG A 355 -12.89 -4.48 -7.73
CA ARG A 355 -13.14 -3.12 -8.22
C ARG A 355 -13.03 -2.05 -7.12
N VAL A 356 -13.19 -2.41 -5.84
CA VAL A 356 -13.06 -1.48 -4.71
C VAL A 356 -11.59 -1.08 -4.53
N THR A 357 -10.68 -2.05 -4.43
CA THR A 357 -9.23 -1.76 -4.38
C THR A 357 -8.74 -1.06 -5.64
N LEU A 358 -9.16 -1.49 -6.83
CA LEU A 358 -8.79 -0.79 -8.06
C LEU A 358 -9.30 0.65 -8.09
N SER A 359 -10.49 0.93 -7.54
CA SER A 359 -10.98 2.30 -7.44
C SER A 359 -10.21 3.18 -6.45
N PHE A 360 -9.52 2.61 -5.47
CA PHE A 360 -8.59 3.38 -4.63
C PHE A 360 -7.46 3.98 -5.45
N PHE A 361 -6.81 3.17 -6.31
CA PHE A 361 -5.70 3.65 -7.13
C PHE A 361 -6.13 4.73 -8.13
N GLU A 362 -7.40 4.76 -8.52
CA GLU A 362 -7.91 5.84 -9.35
C GLU A 362 -8.31 7.09 -8.54
N ASP A 363 -9.00 6.92 -7.41
CA ASP A 363 -9.42 8.03 -6.55
C ASP A 363 -8.23 8.72 -5.85
N SER A 364 -7.08 8.05 -5.73
CA SER A 364 -5.82 8.64 -5.27
C SER A 364 -5.33 9.76 -6.18
N GLY A 365 -5.80 9.81 -7.43
CA GLY A 365 -5.37 10.79 -8.43
C GLY A 365 -4.02 10.47 -9.06
N TRP A 366 -3.35 9.39 -8.64
CA TRP A 366 -2.03 9.01 -9.14
C TRP A 366 -2.08 8.13 -10.40
N TYR A 367 -3.13 7.31 -10.53
CA TYR A 367 -3.24 6.32 -11.60
C TYR A 367 -4.56 6.43 -12.36
N ASN A 368 -4.52 6.10 -13.65
CA ASN A 368 -5.67 5.61 -14.40
C ASN A 368 -5.66 4.08 -14.31
N VAL A 369 -6.84 3.47 -14.15
CA VAL A 369 -6.94 2.05 -13.79
C VAL A 369 -7.63 1.24 -14.88
N ASN A 370 -6.98 0.16 -15.30
CA ASN A 370 -7.56 -0.83 -16.18
C ASN A 370 -8.49 -1.78 -15.40
N TYR A 371 -9.76 -1.41 -15.30
CA TYR A 371 -10.77 -2.23 -14.61
C TYR A 371 -11.04 -3.61 -15.23
N LYS A 372 -10.49 -3.94 -16.41
CA LYS A 372 -10.53 -5.31 -16.96
C LYS A 372 -9.67 -6.28 -16.13
N LYS A 373 -8.71 -5.76 -15.35
CA LYS A 373 -7.88 -6.54 -14.41
C LYS A 373 -8.60 -6.88 -13.11
N ALA A 374 -9.80 -6.34 -12.87
CA ALA A 374 -10.57 -6.66 -11.68
C ALA A 374 -10.90 -8.15 -11.61
N MET A 375 -10.57 -8.78 -10.50
CA MET A 375 -10.96 -10.16 -10.21
C MET A 375 -12.43 -10.22 -9.75
N LYS A 376 -13.06 -11.38 -9.93
CA LYS A 376 -14.41 -11.62 -9.40
C LYS A 376 -14.32 -11.74 -7.89
N TRP A 377 -15.10 -10.90 -7.21
CA TRP A 377 -15.25 -10.93 -5.77
C TRP A 377 -16.70 -11.27 -5.43
N PHE A 378 -16.93 -12.31 -4.63
CA PHE A 378 -18.27 -12.82 -4.32
C PHE A 378 -18.73 -12.50 -2.89
N TYR A 379 -17.80 -12.45 -1.94
CA TYR A 379 -18.12 -12.19 -0.55
C TYR A 379 -18.87 -10.87 -0.38
N GLY A 380 -19.99 -10.88 0.35
CA GLY A 380 -20.83 -9.69 0.56
C GLY A 380 -21.62 -9.22 -0.66
N ARG A 381 -21.42 -9.80 -1.84
CA ARG A 381 -22.03 -9.31 -3.08
C ARG A 381 -23.55 -9.37 -3.00
N ASN A 382 -24.21 -8.25 -3.27
CA ASN A 382 -25.66 -8.09 -3.25
C ASN A 382 -26.37 -8.40 -1.91
N LEU A 383 -25.65 -8.49 -0.78
CA LEU A 383 -26.27 -8.78 0.52
C LEU A 383 -26.98 -7.57 1.17
N GLY A 384 -26.97 -6.41 0.51
CA GLY A 384 -27.75 -5.24 0.87
C GLY A 384 -27.20 -4.44 2.05
N CYS A 385 -27.94 -3.39 2.43
CA CYS A 385 -27.50 -2.45 3.48
C CYS A 385 -27.42 -3.09 4.87
N ASN A 386 -28.24 -4.10 5.16
CA ASN A 386 -28.21 -4.78 6.46
C ASN A 386 -26.87 -5.50 6.68
N PHE A 387 -26.33 -6.16 5.65
CA PHE A 387 -25.01 -6.79 5.74
C PHE A 387 -23.89 -5.77 6.00
N VAL A 388 -23.87 -4.69 5.21
CA VAL A 388 -22.74 -3.76 5.24
C VAL A 388 -22.79 -2.78 6.42
N MET A 389 -23.98 -2.31 6.81
CA MET A 389 -24.13 -1.25 7.82
C MET A 389 -24.43 -1.75 9.24
N LYS A 390 -24.87 -3.00 9.41
CA LYS A 390 -25.21 -3.55 10.74
C LYS A 390 -24.13 -4.52 11.24
N SER A 391 -24.25 -4.88 12.51
CA SER A 391 -23.37 -5.88 13.12
C SER A 391 -23.66 -7.28 12.61
N CYS A 392 -22.70 -8.21 12.78
CA CYS A 392 -22.92 -9.63 12.49
C CYS A 392 -24.12 -10.19 13.27
N PHE A 393 -24.27 -9.78 14.52
CA PHE A 393 -25.37 -10.22 15.39
C PHE A 393 -26.72 -9.78 14.84
N GLU A 394 -26.88 -8.48 14.56
CA GLU A 394 -28.13 -7.92 14.03
C GLU A 394 -28.45 -8.46 12.64
N TYR A 395 -27.43 -8.58 11.78
CA TYR A 395 -27.61 -9.16 10.45
C TYR A 395 -28.11 -10.61 10.55
N ALA A 396 -27.52 -11.42 11.43
CA ALA A 396 -27.95 -12.80 11.64
C ALA A 396 -29.38 -12.89 12.18
N GLU A 397 -29.80 -12.03 13.10
CA GLU A 397 -31.19 -11.98 13.55
C GLU A 397 -32.15 -11.64 12.41
N ILE A 398 -31.83 -10.61 11.60
CA ILE A 398 -32.66 -10.23 10.46
C ILE A 398 -32.80 -11.40 9.48
N GLN A 399 -31.71 -12.13 9.19
CA GLN A 399 -31.76 -13.28 8.29
C GLN A 399 -32.54 -14.48 8.85
N ARG A 400 -32.71 -14.61 10.18
CA ARG A 400 -33.56 -15.67 10.78
C ARG A 400 -35.05 -15.38 10.69
N HIS A 401 -35.44 -14.12 10.47
CA HIS A 401 -36.83 -13.66 10.41
C HIS A 401 -37.33 -13.42 8.97
N GLN A 402 -36.48 -13.68 7.97
CA GLN A 402 -36.81 -13.67 6.53
C GLN A 402 -36.98 -15.10 6.05
#